data_AF-A0A0H4A0H5-F1
#
_entry.id   AF-A0A0H4A0H5-F1
#
_cell.length_a   1.000
_cell.length_b   1.000
_cell.length_c   1.000
_cell.angle_alpha   90.00
_cell.angle_beta   90.00
_cell.angle_gamma   90.00
#
_symmetry.space_group_name_H-M   'P 1'
#
loop_
_entity.id
_entity.type
_entity.pdbx_description
1 polymer ?
#
loop_
_entity_poly.entity_id
_entity_poly.type
_entity_poly.pdbx_seq_one_letter_code
_entity_poly.pdbx_strand_id
1 'polypeptide(L)'
;MKDVQILHPSGMPARQMAGYEGGNAGFGGQLAEWTPPLMTEDAALLPSLDLSNARSDDLVRNHGYAAGGMRLHLDNIVGHIFKLNWQPMWRRLGWTEDEFMDLKTDVEAAWLEYAEDDRCYIDAERKRTFTMLVRAGICQHFNYGDVMAAAEWIPDRHAGYSTSIKMISPKRVRNPGNVTLMDSDIRGGIKHGRHGQAQGYYVADINPMMPLGMIANNYRYISKETWWGRSKFIHVFDAKDDGQSRGTNALMSVMSQMHMLDKLQQTKLQNAIVNAMFAATIESELDSTEAFNFITGGEETQKNMWNWMGAVNKYHRGANIRMNGTKVSHLMPGESLNLQRPSNADNGYSQLEMSILQYISSGIGVSVEQLTHNFQNSNYSSARAALNESWRYFMGDRKFIASRFATRIFSLWLEEAVAKGVVRLPKGTNFWQARSALCRCDWIGSGRLSIDGIKEVKESILLIESGLSTYQKELAKMGEDYIEVFEQQMREMKIREEKGLPRPSWLQAEQFAPEQPDEPANNGSKNEPNNQPV
;
A
#
# COMPACT_ATOMS: atom_id res chain seq x y z
N MET A 1 -50.33 -38.10 -16.48
CA MET A 1 -50.02 -36.96 -15.58
C MET A 1 -49.44 -35.85 -16.44
N LYS A 2 -49.91 -34.61 -16.31
CA LYS A 2 -49.27 -33.46 -16.97
C LYS A 2 -47.96 -33.18 -16.23
N ASP A 3 -46.85 -33.06 -16.93
CA ASP A 3 -45.57 -32.63 -16.35
C ASP A 3 -45.72 -31.19 -15.84
N VAL A 4 -45.96 -31.05 -14.53
CA VAL A 4 -45.97 -29.76 -13.85
C VAL A 4 -44.52 -29.40 -13.56
N GLN A 5 -43.99 -28.41 -14.28
CA GLN A 5 -42.64 -27.91 -14.09
C GLN A 5 -42.69 -26.54 -13.42
N ILE A 6 -42.02 -26.42 -12.26
CA ILE A 6 -41.87 -25.13 -11.57
C ILE A 6 -40.91 -24.28 -12.40
N LEU A 7 -41.36 -23.08 -12.80
CA LEU A 7 -40.56 -22.10 -13.52
C LEU A 7 -39.88 -21.16 -12.52
N HIS A 8 -38.63 -20.81 -12.81
CA HIS A 8 -37.89 -19.75 -12.14
C HIS A 8 -38.43 -18.37 -12.59
N PRO A 9 -38.24 -17.26 -11.83
CA PRO A 9 -38.63 -15.90 -12.24
C PRO A 9 -38.09 -15.43 -13.60
N SER A 10 -37.05 -16.10 -14.13
CA SER A 10 -36.51 -15.89 -15.48
C SER A 10 -37.26 -16.65 -16.60
N GLY A 11 -38.35 -17.36 -16.28
CA GLY A 11 -39.18 -18.10 -17.24
C GLY A 11 -38.63 -19.47 -17.65
N MET A 12 -37.45 -19.89 -17.16
CA MET A 12 -36.87 -21.21 -17.42
C MET A 12 -37.24 -22.23 -16.33
N PRO A 13 -37.23 -23.54 -16.64
CA PRO A 13 -37.42 -24.59 -15.64
C PRO A 13 -36.48 -24.49 -14.44
N ALA A 14 -37.01 -24.47 -13.22
CA ALA A 14 -36.23 -24.35 -11.99
C ALA A 14 -35.15 -25.44 -11.82
N ARG A 15 -35.39 -26.66 -12.34
CA ARG A 15 -34.40 -27.75 -12.36
C ARG A 15 -33.17 -27.47 -13.24
N GLN A 16 -33.31 -26.70 -14.32
CA GLN A 16 -32.17 -26.31 -15.16
C GLN A 16 -31.34 -25.21 -14.51
N MET A 17 -31.92 -24.48 -13.55
CA MET A 17 -31.24 -23.45 -12.77
C MET A 17 -30.71 -23.95 -11.41
N ALA A 18 -30.72 -25.26 -11.16
CA ALA A 18 -30.24 -25.87 -9.91
C ALA A 18 -28.70 -25.90 -9.75
N GLY A 19 -27.96 -25.24 -10.64
CA GLY A 19 -26.52 -25.00 -10.51
C GLY A 19 -26.20 -23.82 -9.58
N TYR A 20 -24.93 -23.50 -9.40
CA TYR A 20 -24.50 -22.31 -8.67
C TYR A 20 -25.02 -21.03 -9.37
N GLU A 21 -25.71 -20.14 -8.64
CA GLU A 21 -26.30 -18.92 -9.20
C GLU A 21 -25.28 -18.04 -9.94
N GLY A 22 -24.03 -18.01 -9.47
CA GLY A 22 -22.95 -17.26 -10.11
C GLY A 22 -22.51 -17.78 -11.48
N GLY A 23 -22.86 -19.01 -11.85
CA GLY A 23 -22.60 -19.59 -13.18
C GLY A 23 -23.82 -19.56 -14.12
N ASN A 24 -24.92 -18.94 -13.70
CA ASN A 24 -26.17 -18.85 -14.45
C ASN A 24 -26.48 -17.37 -14.76
N ALA A 25 -27.60 -17.08 -15.41
CA ALA A 25 -28.03 -15.72 -15.75
C ALA A 25 -28.36 -14.83 -14.54
N GLY A 26 -28.27 -15.35 -13.31
CA GLY A 26 -28.67 -14.66 -12.09
C GLY A 26 -30.17 -14.41 -11.99
N PHE A 27 -30.59 -13.81 -10.87
CA PHE A 27 -31.98 -13.39 -10.69
C PHE A 27 -32.31 -12.30 -11.72
N GLY A 28 -33.36 -12.48 -12.53
CA GLY A 28 -33.77 -11.49 -13.53
C GLY A 28 -32.83 -11.31 -14.74
N GLY A 29 -31.85 -12.19 -14.96
CA GLY A 29 -30.96 -12.11 -16.13
C GLY A 29 -29.76 -11.18 -15.99
N GLN A 30 -29.52 -10.63 -14.80
CA GLN A 30 -28.46 -9.67 -14.51
C GLN A 30 -27.03 -10.16 -14.81
N LEU A 31 -26.79 -11.47 -14.83
CA LEU A 31 -25.48 -12.05 -15.16
C LEU A 31 -25.40 -12.56 -16.61
N ALA A 32 -26.47 -12.42 -17.41
CA ALA A 32 -26.52 -12.98 -18.77
C ALA A 32 -25.45 -12.40 -19.71
N GLU A 33 -25.10 -11.12 -19.54
CA GLU A 33 -24.05 -10.45 -20.32
C GLU A 33 -22.66 -10.56 -19.67
N TRP A 34 -22.58 -11.04 -18.42
CA TRP A 34 -21.31 -11.22 -17.72
C TRP A 34 -20.69 -12.57 -18.08
N THR A 35 -19.94 -12.59 -19.17
CA THR A 35 -19.33 -13.80 -19.75
C THR A 35 -17.81 -13.70 -19.81
N PRO A 36 -17.12 -13.57 -18.66
CA PRO A 36 -15.65 -13.49 -18.65
C PRO A 36 -15.05 -14.82 -19.15
N PRO A 37 -14.03 -14.78 -20.01
CA PRO A 37 -13.32 -15.99 -20.42
C PRO A 37 -12.56 -16.59 -19.23
N LEU A 38 -12.44 -17.92 -19.19
CA LEU A 38 -11.51 -18.58 -18.27
C LEU A 38 -10.08 -18.28 -18.69
N MET A 39 -9.30 -17.70 -17.78
CA MET A 39 -7.93 -17.28 -18.00
C MET A 39 -7.05 -17.78 -16.85
N THR A 40 -5.81 -18.16 -17.16
CA THR A 40 -4.76 -18.26 -16.13
C THR A 40 -4.35 -16.86 -15.69
N GLU A 41 -3.71 -16.75 -14.52
CA GLU A 41 -3.28 -15.45 -14.01
C GLU A 41 -2.35 -14.71 -14.98
N ASP A 42 -1.42 -15.42 -15.63
CA ASP A 42 -0.54 -14.83 -16.66
C ASP A 42 -1.31 -14.32 -17.87
N ALA A 43 -2.34 -15.05 -18.32
CA ALA A 43 -3.15 -14.66 -19.48
C ALA A 43 -3.96 -13.38 -19.21
N ALA A 44 -4.44 -13.20 -17.97
CA ALA A 44 -5.13 -11.99 -17.54
C ALA A 44 -4.17 -10.81 -17.30
N LEU A 45 -3.02 -11.08 -16.69
CA LEU A 45 -2.08 -10.06 -16.23
C LEU A 45 -1.14 -9.55 -17.33
N LEU A 46 -0.40 -10.44 -17.99
CA LEU A 46 0.73 -10.06 -18.86
C LEU A 46 0.36 -9.09 -20.00
N PRO A 47 -0.81 -9.20 -20.67
CA PRO A 47 -1.17 -8.27 -21.74
C PRO A 47 -1.34 -6.82 -21.26
N SER A 48 -1.72 -6.63 -20.00
CA SER A 48 -2.01 -5.31 -19.42
C SER A 48 -0.95 -4.84 -18.41
N LEU A 49 -0.01 -5.71 -18.05
CA LEU A 49 0.99 -5.51 -17.00
C LEU A 49 1.74 -4.17 -17.09
N ASP A 50 2.21 -3.81 -18.28
CA ASP A 50 2.97 -2.56 -18.47
C ASP A 50 2.10 -1.33 -18.23
N LEU A 51 0.87 -1.32 -18.75
CA LEU A 51 -0.07 -0.21 -18.59
C LEU A 51 -0.57 -0.11 -17.14
N SER A 52 -0.87 -1.24 -16.51
CA SER A 52 -1.28 -1.26 -15.09
C SER A 52 -0.16 -0.77 -14.17
N ASN A 53 1.08 -1.17 -14.44
CA ASN A 53 2.23 -0.70 -13.66
C ASN A 53 2.50 0.79 -13.88
N ALA A 54 2.32 1.29 -15.10
CA ALA A 54 2.41 2.73 -15.38
C ALA A 54 1.31 3.53 -14.65
N ARG A 55 0.08 3.00 -14.60
CA ARG A 55 -1.03 3.60 -13.83
C ARG A 55 -0.73 3.58 -12.33
N SER A 56 -0.17 2.49 -11.81
CA SER A 56 0.26 2.40 -10.41
C SER A 56 1.30 3.48 -10.08
N ASP A 57 2.33 3.64 -10.92
CA ASP A 57 3.35 4.67 -10.75
C ASP A 57 2.74 6.08 -10.74
N ASP A 58 1.77 6.35 -11.63
CA ASP A 58 1.10 7.64 -11.70
C ASP A 58 0.23 7.91 -10.46
N LEU A 59 -0.58 6.93 -10.04
CA LEU A 59 -1.40 7.03 -8.84
C LEU A 59 -0.55 7.25 -7.59
N VAL A 60 0.53 6.49 -7.41
CA VAL A 60 1.38 6.64 -6.22
C VAL A 60 2.14 7.98 -6.22
N ARG A 61 2.42 8.55 -7.39
CA ARG A 61 3.05 9.87 -7.51
C ARG A 61 2.07 11.02 -7.25
N ASN A 62 0.82 10.90 -7.70
CA ASN A 62 -0.11 12.04 -7.81
C ASN A 62 -1.33 11.94 -6.89
N HIS A 63 -1.71 10.76 -6.41
CA HIS A 63 -2.92 10.53 -5.60
C HIS A 63 -2.58 10.32 -4.13
N GLY A 64 -3.05 11.24 -3.27
CA GLY A 64 -2.70 11.28 -1.84
C GLY A 64 -2.95 9.97 -1.10
N TYR A 65 -4.11 9.33 -1.30
CA TYR A 65 -4.42 8.04 -0.65
C TYR A 65 -3.58 6.86 -1.18
N ALA A 66 -3.13 6.90 -2.44
CA ALA A 66 -2.30 5.82 -2.98
C ALA A 66 -0.87 5.91 -2.41
N ALA A 67 -0.32 7.14 -2.39
CA ALA A 67 0.96 7.42 -1.74
C ALA A 67 0.91 7.11 -0.23
N GLY A 68 -0.16 7.49 0.45
CA GLY A 68 -0.41 7.19 1.87
C GLY A 68 -0.51 5.69 2.13
N GLY A 69 -1.27 4.95 1.31
CA GLY A 69 -1.38 3.49 1.40
C GLY A 69 -0.03 2.78 1.27
N MET A 70 0.79 3.17 0.28
CA MET A 70 2.15 2.64 0.14
C MET A 70 3.00 2.94 1.39
N ARG A 71 2.90 4.16 1.94
CA ARG A 71 3.65 4.55 3.14
C ARG A 71 3.21 3.76 4.37
N LEU A 72 1.91 3.53 4.55
CA LEU A 72 1.36 2.69 5.62
C LEU A 72 1.93 1.27 5.56
N HIS A 73 1.97 0.67 4.38
CA HIS A 73 2.58 -0.66 4.17
C HIS A 73 4.06 -0.65 4.57
N LEU A 74 4.84 0.32 4.12
CA LEU A 74 6.27 0.40 4.47
C LEU A 74 6.51 0.51 5.98
N ASP A 75 5.75 1.39 6.64
CA ASP A 75 5.98 1.70 8.05
C ASP A 75 5.46 0.61 8.98
N ASN A 76 4.41 -0.12 8.61
CA ASN A 76 3.90 -1.23 9.42
C ASN A 76 4.57 -2.58 9.10
N ILE A 77 4.97 -2.83 7.85
CA ILE A 77 5.64 -4.08 7.47
C ILE A 77 7.09 -4.07 7.95
N VAL A 78 7.84 -3.00 7.65
CA VAL A 78 9.28 -2.93 7.90
C VAL A 78 9.60 -2.06 9.11
N GLY A 79 9.03 -0.85 9.18
CA GLY A 79 9.33 0.09 10.25
C GLY A 79 10.69 0.78 10.09
N HIS A 80 11.30 1.15 11.21
CA HIS A 80 12.55 1.92 11.25
C HIS A 80 13.81 1.05 11.09
N ILE A 81 13.77 -0.20 11.57
CA ILE A 81 14.84 -1.19 11.42
C ILE A 81 14.20 -2.56 11.11
N PHE A 82 14.83 -3.34 10.22
CA PHE A 82 14.40 -4.71 9.93
C PHE A 82 15.44 -5.69 10.48
N LYS A 83 15.22 -6.12 11.71
CA LYS A 83 16.22 -6.79 12.53
C LYS A 83 16.17 -8.31 12.35
N LEU A 84 17.35 -8.90 12.26
CA LEU A 84 17.52 -10.35 12.19
C LEU A 84 17.27 -10.97 13.57
N ASN A 85 16.41 -11.97 13.61
CA ASN A 85 16.36 -12.95 14.69
C ASN A 85 16.74 -14.32 14.10
N TRP A 86 18.03 -14.64 14.16
CA TRP A 86 18.59 -15.89 13.64
C TRP A 86 18.18 -17.07 14.53
N GLN A 87 17.52 -18.05 13.90
CA GLN A 87 16.89 -19.19 14.57
C GLN A 87 17.13 -20.45 13.73
N PRO A 88 18.40 -20.87 13.54
CA PRO A 88 18.73 -22.07 12.80
C PRO A 88 18.08 -23.28 13.46
N MET A 89 17.90 -24.36 12.70
CA MET A 89 17.44 -25.64 13.28
C MET A 89 18.58 -26.33 14.02
N TRP A 90 19.12 -25.70 15.07
CA TRP A 90 20.31 -26.14 15.82
C TRP A 90 20.22 -27.60 16.29
N ARG A 91 19.04 -28.06 16.73
CA ARG A 91 18.79 -29.48 17.07
C ARG A 91 19.01 -30.43 15.90
N ARG A 92 18.63 -30.02 14.68
CA ARG A 92 18.85 -30.82 13.46
C ARG A 92 20.32 -30.80 13.02
N LEU A 93 21.00 -29.70 13.30
CA LEU A 93 22.43 -29.52 13.06
C LEU A 93 23.30 -30.27 14.08
N GLY A 94 22.70 -30.75 15.19
CA GLY A 94 23.40 -31.48 16.24
C GLY A 94 24.19 -30.59 17.20
N TRP A 95 23.87 -29.29 17.24
CA TRP A 95 24.51 -28.33 18.13
C TRP A 95 23.90 -28.40 19.53
N THR A 96 24.66 -28.03 20.55
CA THR A 96 24.12 -27.76 21.89
C THR A 96 23.40 -26.40 21.90
N GLU A 97 22.57 -26.18 22.92
CA GLU A 97 21.91 -24.89 23.10
C GLU A 97 22.94 -23.77 23.38
N ASP A 98 23.97 -24.04 24.17
CA ASP A 98 25.06 -23.10 24.45
C ASP A 98 25.82 -22.72 23.18
N GLU A 99 26.22 -23.71 22.36
CA GLU A 99 26.90 -23.46 21.08
C GLU A 99 26.05 -22.60 20.14
N PHE A 100 24.74 -22.83 20.14
CA PHE A 100 23.80 -22.04 19.36
C PHE A 100 23.72 -20.60 19.88
N MET A 101 23.53 -20.41 21.19
CA MET A 101 23.36 -19.08 21.78
C MET A 101 24.62 -18.22 21.62
N ASP A 102 25.81 -18.79 21.82
CA ASP A 102 27.07 -18.08 21.59
C ASP A 102 27.20 -17.65 20.12
N LEU A 103 26.94 -18.57 19.19
CA LEU A 103 27.03 -18.27 17.76
C LEU A 103 25.95 -17.29 17.30
N LYS A 104 24.79 -17.28 17.95
CA LYS A 104 23.67 -16.40 17.61
C LYS A 104 24.04 -14.94 17.80
N THR A 105 24.59 -14.60 18.96
CA THR A 105 25.03 -13.22 19.25
C THR A 105 26.08 -12.75 18.25
N ASP A 106 27.06 -13.60 17.93
CA ASP A 106 28.12 -13.29 16.95
C ASP A 106 27.55 -13.08 15.53
N VAL A 107 26.66 -13.96 15.08
CA VAL A 107 26.05 -13.87 13.74
C VAL A 107 25.17 -12.63 13.62
N GLU A 108 24.37 -12.32 14.63
CA GLU A 108 23.48 -11.15 14.63
C GLU A 108 24.27 -9.84 14.67
N ALA A 109 25.33 -9.77 15.48
CA ALA A 109 26.22 -8.61 15.52
C ALA A 109 26.96 -8.41 14.18
N ALA A 110 27.56 -9.46 13.62
CA ALA A 110 28.27 -9.39 12.34
C ALA A 110 27.33 -9.08 11.17
N TRP A 111 26.09 -9.58 11.21
CA TRP A 111 25.06 -9.22 10.25
C TRP A 111 24.71 -7.74 10.37
N LEU A 112 24.43 -7.24 11.58
CA LEU A 112 24.05 -5.85 11.80
C LEU A 112 25.13 -4.87 11.33
N GLU A 113 26.41 -5.16 11.61
CA GLU A 113 27.56 -4.37 11.14
C GLU A 113 27.58 -4.24 9.61
N TYR A 114 27.34 -5.34 8.89
CA TYR A 114 27.31 -5.33 7.43
C TYR A 114 26.03 -4.72 6.86
N ALA A 115 24.89 -5.06 7.46
CA ALA A 115 23.56 -4.74 6.97
C ALA A 115 23.26 -3.25 7.08
N GLU A 116 23.65 -2.62 8.19
CA GLU A 116 23.35 -1.22 8.49
C GLU A 116 24.60 -0.32 8.41
N ASP A 117 25.64 -0.73 7.68
CA ASP A 117 26.81 0.09 7.36
C ASP A 117 26.38 1.38 6.63
N ASP A 118 26.76 2.54 7.16
CA ASP A 118 26.44 3.87 6.64
C ASP A 118 26.99 4.08 5.22
N ARG A 119 28.08 3.40 4.88
CA ARG A 119 28.69 3.41 3.54
C ARG A 119 27.91 2.61 2.50
N CYS A 120 26.86 1.89 2.93
CA CYS A 120 25.89 1.17 2.10
C CYS A 120 26.50 0.11 1.16
N TYR A 121 27.54 -0.62 1.59
CA TYR A 121 28.21 -1.62 0.73
C TYR A 121 27.34 -2.83 0.36
N ILE A 122 26.30 -3.09 1.14
CA ILE A 122 25.29 -4.10 0.81
C ILE A 122 24.54 -3.75 -0.48
N ASP A 123 24.33 -2.47 -0.79
CA ASP A 123 23.71 -2.01 -2.04
C ASP A 123 24.76 -1.80 -3.13
N ALA A 124 24.55 -2.40 -4.30
CA ALA A 124 25.46 -2.24 -5.43
C ALA A 124 25.53 -0.78 -5.90
N GLU A 125 24.47 0.00 -5.67
CA GLU A 125 24.42 1.44 -5.96
C GLU A 125 24.93 2.33 -4.81
N ARG A 126 25.21 1.74 -3.64
CA ARG A 126 25.66 2.43 -2.42
C ARG A 126 24.73 3.55 -1.93
N LYS A 127 23.41 3.33 -2.01
CA LYS A 127 22.41 4.32 -1.56
C LYS A 127 21.61 3.89 -0.34
N ARG A 128 21.63 2.59 -0.03
CA ARG A 128 20.70 1.96 0.90
C ARG A 128 21.43 1.00 1.82
N THR A 129 21.11 1.07 3.10
CA THR A 129 21.34 -0.02 4.04
C THR A 129 20.39 -1.19 3.74
N PHE A 130 20.55 -2.29 4.46
CA PHE A 130 19.69 -3.47 4.35
C PHE A 130 18.23 -3.15 4.62
N THR A 131 17.92 -2.45 5.71
CA THR A 131 16.54 -2.04 6.03
C THR A 131 15.96 -1.22 4.87
N MET A 132 16.74 -0.29 4.32
CA MET A 132 16.32 0.51 3.16
C MET A 132 16.13 -0.33 1.88
N LEU A 133 16.91 -1.40 1.68
CA LEU A 133 16.69 -2.36 0.59
C LEU A 133 15.38 -3.13 0.77
N VAL A 134 15.06 -3.59 1.98
CA VAL A 134 13.78 -4.26 2.26
C VAL A 134 12.61 -3.31 2.05
N ARG A 135 12.71 -2.04 2.51
CA ARG A 135 11.71 -0.99 2.23
C ARG A 135 11.56 -0.75 0.73
N ALA A 136 12.67 -0.68 -0.02
CA ALA A 136 12.60 -0.56 -1.48
C ALA A 136 11.95 -1.78 -2.13
N GLY A 137 12.16 -2.99 -1.59
CA GLY A 137 11.48 -4.21 -2.04
C GLY A 137 9.97 -4.14 -1.81
N ILE A 138 9.51 -3.75 -0.62
CA ILE A 138 8.07 -3.57 -0.35
C ILE A 138 7.44 -2.49 -1.25
N CYS A 139 8.17 -1.42 -1.55
CA CYS A 139 7.72 -0.42 -2.52
C CYS A 139 7.55 -1.02 -3.93
N GLN A 140 8.49 -1.85 -4.40
CA GLN A 140 8.32 -2.56 -5.68
C GLN A 140 7.14 -3.53 -5.65
N HIS A 141 6.96 -4.28 -4.55
CA HIS A 141 5.83 -5.19 -4.39
C HIS A 141 4.49 -4.44 -4.44
N PHE A 142 4.36 -3.33 -3.72
CA PHE A 142 3.14 -2.54 -3.71
C PHE A 142 2.79 -2.00 -5.12
N ASN A 143 3.79 -1.43 -5.82
CA ASN A 143 3.58 -0.79 -7.12
C ASN A 143 3.48 -1.76 -8.30
N TYR A 144 4.12 -2.92 -8.23
CA TYR A 144 4.28 -3.82 -9.37
C TYR A 144 3.89 -5.27 -9.09
N GLY A 145 3.68 -5.66 -7.84
CA GLY A 145 3.44 -7.04 -7.41
C GLY A 145 4.71 -7.89 -7.29
N ASP A 146 5.86 -7.36 -7.71
CA ASP A 146 7.13 -8.08 -7.75
C ASP A 146 8.21 -7.37 -6.93
N VAL A 147 9.04 -8.13 -6.22
CA VAL A 147 10.35 -7.69 -5.73
C VAL A 147 11.43 -8.34 -6.57
N MET A 148 12.27 -7.53 -7.22
CA MET A 148 13.33 -8.04 -8.10
C MET A 148 14.69 -7.43 -7.75
N ALA A 149 15.69 -8.28 -7.57
CA ALA A 149 17.07 -7.86 -7.33
C ALA A 149 18.07 -8.86 -7.91
N ALA A 150 19.24 -8.38 -8.32
CA ALA A 150 20.38 -9.21 -8.67
C ALA A 150 21.37 -9.27 -7.49
N ALA A 151 21.89 -10.46 -7.21
CA ALA A 151 22.99 -10.67 -6.29
C ALA A 151 24.31 -10.57 -7.08
N GLU A 152 24.96 -9.42 -6.99
CA GLU A 152 26.23 -9.13 -7.64
C GLU A 152 27.38 -9.53 -6.72
N TRP A 153 28.51 -9.89 -7.32
CA TRP A 153 29.77 -10.16 -6.63
C TRP A 153 30.77 -9.08 -7.01
N ILE A 154 31.01 -8.13 -6.10
CA ILE A 154 31.82 -6.94 -6.37
C ILE A 154 32.94 -6.87 -5.33
N PRO A 155 34.10 -7.49 -5.62
CA PRO A 155 35.26 -7.51 -4.71
C PRO A 155 35.94 -6.13 -4.62
N ASP A 156 36.91 -6.02 -3.71
CA ASP A 156 37.86 -4.90 -3.61
C ASP A 156 37.24 -3.51 -3.39
N ARG A 157 36.06 -3.44 -2.76
CA ARG A 157 35.38 -2.18 -2.43
C ARG A 157 35.70 -1.63 -1.04
N HIS A 158 36.78 -2.08 -0.40
CA HIS A 158 37.05 -1.80 1.02
C HIS A 158 35.91 -2.24 1.98
N ALA A 159 35.05 -3.13 1.50
CA ALA A 159 33.98 -3.75 2.27
C ALA A 159 34.45 -5.10 2.82
N GLY A 160 33.98 -5.48 4.01
CA GLY A 160 34.21 -6.81 4.57
C GLY A 160 33.66 -7.95 3.69
N TYR A 161 32.73 -7.65 2.79
CA TYR A 161 31.99 -8.60 1.95
C TYR A 161 31.90 -8.14 0.48
N SER A 162 31.98 -9.10 -0.46
CA SER A 162 31.86 -8.89 -1.90
C SER A 162 30.42 -9.01 -2.38
N THR A 163 29.57 -9.73 -1.63
CA THR A 163 28.13 -9.82 -1.89
C THR A 163 27.53 -8.41 -1.89
N SER A 164 26.79 -8.09 -2.95
CA SER A 164 26.07 -6.83 -3.08
C SER A 164 24.75 -7.04 -3.79
N ILE A 165 23.72 -6.33 -3.36
CA ILE A 165 22.37 -6.44 -3.90
C ILE A 165 22.11 -5.26 -4.80
N LYS A 166 21.77 -5.54 -6.05
CA LYS A 166 21.32 -4.54 -7.02
C LYS A 166 19.83 -4.68 -7.22
N MET A 167 19.04 -3.72 -6.72
CA MET A 167 17.61 -3.69 -7.03
C MET A 167 17.40 -3.55 -8.54
N ILE A 168 16.56 -4.40 -9.11
CA ILE A 168 16.20 -4.37 -10.52
C ILE A 168 14.76 -3.88 -10.60
N SER A 169 14.50 -2.84 -11.40
CA SER A 169 13.12 -2.40 -11.62
C SER A 169 12.35 -3.49 -12.37
N PRO A 170 11.17 -3.94 -11.88
CA PRO A 170 10.36 -4.93 -12.58
C PRO A 170 9.95 -4.51 -14.00
N LYS A 171 9.92 -3.20 -14.28
CA LYS A 171 9.68 -2.61 -15.61
C LYS A 171 10.77 -2.94 -16.64
N ARG A 172 11.97 -3.30 -16.19
CA ARG A 172 13.09 -3.71 -17.05
C ARG A 172 13.08 -5.21 -17.36
N VAL A 173 12.34 -6.00 -16.58
CA VAL A 173 12.23 -7.45 -16.79
C VAL A 173 11.08 -7.70 -17.75
N ARG A 174 11.42 -8.06 -18.98
CA ARG A 174 10.46 -8.21 -20.08
C ARG A 174 10.97 -9.15 -21.15
N ASN A 175 10.06 -9.65 -21.99
CA ASN A 175 10.40 -10.52 -23.09
C ASN A 175 11.36 -9.80 -24.07
N PRO A 176 12.41 -10.48 -24.57
CA PRO A 176 13.20 -9.98 -25.69
C PRO A 176 12.32 -9.68 -26.90
N GLY A 177 12.67 -8.68 -27.72
CA GLY A 177 11.79 -8.15 -28.77
C GLY A 177 11.35 -9.16 -29.85
N ASN A 178 12.02 -10.30 -29.98
CA ASN A 178 11.68 -11.38 -30.91
C ASN A 178 10.79 -12.48 -30.29
N VAL A 179 10.38 -12.33 -29.03
CA VAL A 179 9.57 -13.31 -28.29
C VAL A 179 8.17 -12.75 -28.09
N THR A 180 7.14 -13.55 -28.40
CA THR A 180 5.74 -13.14 -28.18
C THR A 180 5.42 -13.06 -26.68
N LEU A 181 4.36 -12.37 -26.31
CA LEU A 181 3.95 -12.20 -24.90
C LEU A 181 3.62 -13.53 -24.19
N MET A 182 3.24 -14.56 -24.95
CA MET A 182 2.73 -15.85 -24.45
C MET A 182 3.53 -17.03 -25.00
N ASP A 183 4.85 -16.89 -25.11
CA ASP A 183 5.74 -17.99 -25.46
C ASP A 183 5.76 -19.04 -24.33
N SER A 184 5.84 -20.34 -24.66
CA SER A 184 5.85 -21.40 -23.64
C SER A 184 7.08 -21.37 -22.75
N ASP A 185 8.21 -20.90 -23.30
CA ASP A 185 9.52 -20.94 -22.68
C ASP A 185 9.85 -19.61 -21.99
N ILE A 186 9.37 -18.48 -22.54
CA ILE A 186 9.68 -17.14 -22.02
C ILE A 186 8.39 -16.31 -21.83
N ARG A 187 8.04 -16.05 -20.58
CA ARG A 187 6.86 -15.25 -20.22
C ARG A 187 7.23 -14.17 -19.22
N GLY A 188 6.72 -12.95 -19.40
CA GLY A 188 6.94 -11.83 -18.47
C GLY A 188 8.41 -11.46 -18.22
N GLY A 189 9.32 -11.78 -19.15
CA GLY A 189 10.77 -11.60 -19.03
C GLY A 189 11.51 -12.73 -18.30
N ILE A 190 10.84 -13.86 -18.04
CA ILE A 190 11.36 -14.99 -17.29
C ILE A 190 11.47 -16.19 -18.21
N LYS A 191 12.65 -16.82 -18.23
CA LYS A 191 12.85 -18.11 -18.88
C LYS A 191 12.44 -19.22 -17.94
N HIS A 192 11.51 -20.07 -18.36
CA HIS A 192 10.97 -21.17 -17.57
C HIS A 192 11.62 -22.51 -17.94
N GLY A 193 11.70 -23.39 -16.94
CA GLY A 193 12.03 -24.80 -17.13
C GLY A 193 10.77 -25.65 -17.34
N ARG A 194 10.98 -26.95 -17.49
CA ARG A 194 9.91 -27.93 -17.74
C ARG A 194 8.80 -27.97 -16.66
N HIS A 195 9.11 -27.59 -15.42
CA HIS A 195 8.15 -27.56 -14.31
C HIS A 195 7.65 -26.13 -14.01
N GLY A 196 7.82 -25.18 -14.94
CA GLY A 196 7.46 -23.78 -14.71
C GLY A 196 8.41 -23.05 -13.75
N GLN A 197 9.51 -23.67 -13.32
CA GLN A 197 10.50 -23.02 -12.47
C GLN A 197 11.33 -22.01 -13.27
N ALA A 198 11.53 -20.81 -12.74
CA ALA A 198 12.40 -19.82 -13.35
C ALA A 198 13.86 -20.35 -13.45
N GLN A 199 14.45 -20.29 -14.65
CA GLN A 199 15.86 -20.57 -14.93
C GLN A 199 16.70 -19.29 -14.96
N GLY A 200 16.09 -18.17 -15.36
CA GLY A 200 16.75 -16.88 -15.43
C GLY A 200 15.84 -15.80 -15.98
N TYR A 201 16.37 -14.59 -16.05
CA TYR A 201 15.61 -13.36 -16.27
C TYR A 201 16.27 -12.54 -17.37
N TYR A 202 15.45 -11.98 -18.26
CA TYR A 202 15.87 -11.03 -19.28
C TYR A 202 15.66 -9.62 -18.75
N VAL A 203 16.76 -8.90 -18.51
CA VAL A 203 16.75 -7.54 -17.99
C VAL A 203 17.22 -6.60 -19.09
N ALA A 204 16.36 -5.66 -19.49
CA ALA A 204 16.73 -4.61 -20.44
C ALA A 204 17.77 -3.68 -19.82
N ASP A 205 18.78 -3.24 -20.58
CA ASP A 205 19.86 -2.37 -20.09
C ASP A 205 19.35 -1.01 -19.62
N ILE A 206 18.41 -0.43 -20.38
CA ILE A 206 17.74 0.83 -20.04
C ILE A 206 16.21 0.63 -20.04
N ASN A 207 15.49 1.56 -19.41
CA ASN A 207 14.05 1.62 -19.58
C ASN A 207 13.74 2.05 -21.02
N PRO A 208 12.94 1.29 -21.79
CA PRO A 208 12.63 1.59 -23.18
C PRO A 208 11.86 2.90 -23.39
N MET A 209 11.26 3.49 -22.35
CA MET A 209 10.64 4.82 -22.41
C MET A 209 11.64 5.97 -22.21
N MET A 210 12.93 5.70 -21.97
CA MET A 210 13.96 6.75 -21.94
C MET A 210 14.33 7.19 -23.36
N PRO A 211 14.67 8.48 -23.61
CA PRO A 211 14.92 9.04 -24.95
C PRO A 211 16.19 8.55 -25.67
N LEU A 212 16.72 7.37 -25.34
CA LEU A 212 17.95 6.78 -25.88
C LEU A 212 17.64 5.51 -26.69
N GLY A 213 16.78 5.66 -27.70
CA GLY A 213 16.07 4.58 -28.41
C GLY A 213 16.91 3.49 -29.08
N MET A 214 18.23 3.63 -29.24
CA MET A 214 19.09 2.55 -29.78
C MET A 214 19.62 1.57 -28.73
N ILE A 215 19.67 1.94 -27.44
CA ILE A 215 20.14 1.07 -26.34
C ILE A 215 18.98 0.30 -25.69
N ALA A 216 17.73 0.71 -25.97
CA ALA A 216 16.51 0.18 -25.37
C ALA A 216 16.23 -1.31 -25.66
N ASN A 217 16.87 -1.87 -26.69
CA ASN A 217 16.66 -3.25 -27.14
C ASN A 217 17.76 -4.23 -26.70
N ASN A 218 18.74 -3.78 -25.90
CA ASN A 218 19.73 -4.69 -25.34
C ASN A 218 19.18 -5.36 -24.08
N TYR A 219 19.23 -6.69 -24.08
CA TYR A 219 18.79 -7.52 -22.95
C TYR A 219 19.96 -8.30 -22.39
N ARG A 220 20.18 -8.20 -21.09
CA ARG A 220 21.09 -9.06 -20.36
C ARG A 220 20.32 -10.22 -19.76
N TYR A 221 20.72 -11.44 -20.11
CA TYR A 221 20.24 -12.64 -19.43
C TYR A 221 20.99 -12.84 -18.10
N ILE A 222 20.26 -12.95 -17.00
CA ILE A 222 20.79 -13.26 -15.68
C ILE A 222 20.22 -14.61 -15.25
N SER A 223 21.08 -15.63 -15.17
CA SER A 223 20.71 -16.92 -14.58
C SER A 223 20.18 -16.74 -13.16
N LYS A 224 19.18 -17.52 -12.76
CA LYS A 224 18.61 -17.47 -11.41
C LYS A 224 19.64 -17.87 -10.35
N GLU A 225 20.43 -18.90 -10.63
CA GLU A 225 21.42 -19.46 -9.71
C GLU A 225 22.75 -19.75 -10.44
N THR A 226 23.82 -19.87 -9.69
CA THR A 226 25.10 -20.41 -10.17
C THR A 226 25.04 -21.95 -10.26
N TRP A 227 26.03 -22.57 -10.89
CA TRP A 227 26.08 -24.03 -11.03
C TRP A 227 26.16 -24.80 -9.70
N TRP A 228 26.61 -24.15 -8.62
CA TRP A 228 26.67 -24.73 -7.27
C TRP A 228 25.50 -24.31 -6.36
N GLY A 229 24.50 -23.58 -6.89
CA GLY A 229 23.27 -23.25 -6.17
C GLY A 229 23.23 -21.91 -5.44
N ARG A 230 24.23 -21.03 -5.61
CA ARG A 230 24.16 -19.65 -5.10
C ARG A 230 23.16 -18.84 -5.90
N SER A 231 22.25 -18.13 -5.23
CA SER A 231 21.30 -17.25 -5.92
C SER A 231 22.00 -16.08 -6.58
N LYS A 232 21.66 -15.82 -7.85
CA LYS A 232 22.11 -14.67 -8.64
C LYS A 232 20.98 -13.68 -8.90
N PHE A 233 19.74 -14.15 -8.92
CA PHE A 233 18.57 -13.30 -9.09
C PHE A 233 17.52 -13.66 -8.05
N ILE A 234 17.05 -12.65 -7.33
CA ILE A 234 16.03 -12.73 -6.30
C ILE A 234 14.75 -12.17 -6.91
N HIS A 235 13.74 -13.03 -7.04
CA HIS A 235 12.39 -12.66 -7.44
C HIS A 235 11.43 -13.17 -6.37
N VAL A 236 10.69 -12.27 -5.75
CA VAL A 236 9.71 -12.58 -4.70
C VAL A 236 8.39 -11.91 -5.08
N PHE A 237 7.33 -12.71 -5.13
CA PHE A 237 5.95 -12.28 -5.30
C PHE A 237 5.03 -13.32 -4.66
N ASP A 238 3.76 -12.95 -4.47
CA ASP A 238 2.73 -13.86 -3.99
C ASP A 238 2.06 -14.57 -5.18
N ALA A 239 2.44 -15.82 -5.41
CA ALA A 239 1.94 -16.63 -6.52
C ALA A 239 0.60 -17.27 -6.13
N LYS A 240 -0.46 -16.96 -6.87
CA LYS A 240 -1.84 -17.37 -6.60
C LYS A 240 -2.31 -18.54 -7.48
N ASP A 241 -1.72 -18.67 -8.66
CA ASP A 241 -2.13 -19.65 -9.67
C ASP A 241 -0.92 -20.43 -10.23
N ASP A 242 -1.19 -21.56 -10.88
CA ASP A 242 -0.16 -22.37 -11.53
C ASP A 242 0.47 -21.65 -12.73
N GLY A 243 1.78 -21.82 -12.89
CA GLY A 243 2.52 -21.24 -14.01
C GLY A 243 2.62 -19.71 -14.03
N GLN A 244 2.13 -19.01 -13.00
CA GLN A 244 2.19 -17.55 -12.87
C GLN A 244 3.65 -17.06 -12.88
N SER A 245 3.94 -16.15 -13.80
CA SER A 245 5.27 -15.58 -14.03
C SER A 245 5.49 -14.31 -13.23
N ARG A 246 4.45 -13.47 -13.06
CA ARG A 246 4.57 -12.11 -12.50
C ARG A 246 3.51 -11.84 -11.43
N GLY A 247 3.85 -11.01 -10.46
CA GLY A 247 2.91 -10.58 -9.43
C GLY A 247 1.94 -9.48 -9.89
N THR A 248 0.78 -9.40 -9.23
CA THR A 248 -0.19 -8.32 -9.40
C THR A 248 0.10 -7.20 -8.41
N ASN A 249 0.12 -5.94 -8.84
CA ASN A 249 0.26 -4.81 -7.92
C ASN A 249 -0.94 -4.65 -6.98
N ALA A 250 -0.72 -4.04 -5.82
CA ALA A 250 -1.74 -3.90 -4.76
C ALA A 250 -2.91 -3.00 -5.17
N LEU A 251 -2.71 -2.13 -6.17
CA LEU A 251 -3.70 -1.16 -6.60
C LEU A 251 -4.62 -1.69 -7.70
N MET A 252 -4.32 -2.82 -8.32
CA MET A 252 -4.92 -3.29 -9.58
C MET A 252 -6.45 -3.27 -9.57
N SER A 253 -7.05 -3.72 -8.47
CA SER A 253 -8.51 -3.82 -8.31
C SER A 253 -9.21 -2.48 -8.02
N VAL A 254 -8.46 -1.47 -7.55
CA VAL A 254 -9.01 -0.18 -7.07
C VAL A 254 -8.55 1.02 -7.90
N MET A 255 -7.67 0.83 -8.89
CA MET A 255 -7.10 1.93 -9.69
C MET A 255 -8.17 2.77 -10.37
N SER A 256 -9.23 2.15 -10.91
CA SER A 256 -10.28 2.88 -11.61
C SER A 256 -11.06 3.78 -10.66
N GLN A 257 -11.37 3.29 -9.46
CA GLN A 257 -12.07 4.04 -8.41
C GLN A 257 -11.20 5.18 -7.89
N MET A 258 -9.90 4.96 -7.68
CA MET A 258 -8.97 6.03 -7.32
C MET A 258 -8.93 7.13 -8.39
N HIS A 259 -8.82 6.74 -9.66
CA HIS A 259 -8.80 7.72 -10.75
C HIS A 259 -10.13 8.51 -10.85
N MET A 260 -11.27 7.85 -10.63
CA MET A 260 -12.57 8.51 -10.61
C MET A 260 -12.75 9.43 -9.39
N LEU A 261 -12.21 9.06 -8.22
CA LEU A 261 -12.29 9.83 -7.00
C LEU A 261 -11.60 11.20 -7.15
N ASP A 262 -10.39 11.23 -7.71
CA ASP A 262 -9.66 12.48 -7.96
C ASP A 262 -10.46 13.41 -8.90
N LYS A 263 -11.03 12.85 -9.97
CA LYS A 263 -11.88 13.61 -10.89
C LYS A 263 -13.15 14.15 -10.21
N LEU A 264 -13.76 13.34 -9.33
CA LEU A 264 -14.93 13.75 -8.54
C LEU A 264 -14.58 14.92 -7.62
N GLN A 265 -13.48 14.82 -6.85
CA GLN A 265 -12.98 15.87 -5.97
C GLN A 265 -12.69 17.17 -6.72
N GLN A 266 -11.96 17.08 -7.84
CA GLN A 266 -11.65 18.24 -8.68
C GLN A 266 -12.91 18.91 -9.25
N THR A 267 -13.87 18.12 -9.73
CA THR A 267 -15.14 18.64 -10.27
C THR A 267 -15.95 19.32 -9.18
N LYS A 268 -15.99 18.76 -7.96
CA LYS A 268 -16.67 19.38 -6.82
C LYS A 268 -16.01 20.68 -6.38
N LEU A 269 -14.67 20.71 -6.34
CA LEU A 269 -13.91 21.93 -6.06
C LEU A 269 -14.20 23.00 -7.13
N GLN A 270 -14.18 22.64 -8.41
CA GLN A 270 -14.51 23.55 -9.51
C GLN A 270 -15.93 24.08 -9.39
N ASN A 271 -16.92 23.22 -9.11
CA ASN A 271 -18.30 23.66 -8.90
C ASN A 271 -18.43 24.58 -7.69
N ALA A 272 -17.72 24.32 -6.60
CA ALA A 272 -17.70 25.20 -5.43
C ALA A 272 -17.09 26.57 -5.77
N ILE A 273 -16.02 26.60 -6.56
CA ILE A 273 -15.40 27.85 -7.05
C ILE A 273 -16.36 28.61 -7.98
N VAL A 274 -16.97 27.94 -8.95
CA VAL A 274 -17.95 28.54 -9.88
C VAL A 274 -19.14 29.09 -9.11
N ASN A 275 -19.71 28.33 -8.18
CA ASN A 275 -20.81 28.79 -7.32
C ASN A 275 -20.40 29.98 -6.44
N ALA A 276 -19.16 30.03 -5.97
CA ALA A 276 -18.63 31.18 -5.23
C ALA A 276 -18.41 32.41 -6.14
N MET A 277 -18.07 32.21 -7.42
CA MET A 277 -17.88 33.27 -8.41
C MET A 277 -19.21 33.84 -8.93
N PHE A 278 -20.20 32.97 -9.20
CA PHE A 278 -21.53 33.35 -9.69
C PHE A 278 -22.51 33.58 -8.54
N ALA A 279 -22.19 34.53 -7.66
CA ALA A 279 -23.12 34.98 -6.63
C ALA A 279 -24.23 35.88 -7.20
N ALA A 280 -24.09 36.37 -8.43
CA ALA A 280 -24.89 37.46 -8.99
C ALA A 280 -25.16 37.24 -10.48
N THR A 281 -26.37 36.81 -10.83
CA THR A 281 -26.87 36.84 -12.22
C THR A 281 -27.78 38.05 -12.40
N ILE A 282 -27.58 38.80 -13.49
CA ILE A 282 -28.42 39.95 -13.84
C ILE A 282 -29.48 39.46 -14.83
N GLU A 283 -30.75 39.54 -14.44
CA GLU A 283 -31.89 39.27 -15.30
C GLU A 283 -32.42 40.61 -15.84
N SER A 284 -32.77 40.68 -17.13
CA SER A 284 -33.33 41.88 -17.77
C SER A 284 -34.74 41.58 -18.25
N GLU A 285 -35.70 42.41 -17.84
CA GLU A 285 -37.09 42.32 -18.30
C GLU A 285 -37.24 42.95 -19.68
N LEU A 286 -36.91 42.20 -20.73
CA LEU A 286 -37.38 42.54 -22.08
C LEU A 286 -38.81 42.01 -22.23
N ASP A 287 -39.77 42.90 -22.50
CA ASP A 287 -41.16 42.49 -22.76
C ASP A 287 -41.22 41.54 -23.96
N SER A 288 -42.06 40.50 -23.86
CA SER A 288 -42.16 39.41 -24.85
C SER A 288 -42.54 39.94 -26.25
N THR A 289 -43.26 41.06 -26.28
CA THR A 289 -43.66 41.78 -27.50
C THR A 289 -42.49 42.49 -28.17
N GLU A 290 -41.57 43.07 -27.38
CA GLU A 290 -40.34 43.68 -27.90
C GLU A 290 -39.35 42.60 -28.35
N ALA A 291 -39.18 41.52 -27.58
CA ALA A 291 -38.37 40.34 -27.94
C ALA A 291 -38.77 39.72 -29.29
N PHE A 292 -40.07 39.71 -29.61
CA PHE A 292 -40.58 39.21 -30.89
C PHE A 292 -40.31 40.18 -32.06
N ASN A 293 -40.44 41.50 -31.84
CA ASN A 293 -40.04 42.53 -32.81
C ASN A 293 -38.51 42.56 -33.03
N PHE A 294 -37.71 42.13 -32.05
CA PHE A 294 -36.26 41.98 -32.13
C PHE A 294 -35.81 40.78 -32.99
N ILE A 295 -36.59 39.70 -33.06
CA ILE A 295 -36.30 38.51 -33.89
C ILE A 295 -36.76 38.71 -35.35
N THR A 296 -37.77 39.55 -35.58
CA THR A 296 -38.43 39.72 -36.88
C THR A 296 -38.11 41.04 -37.62
N GLY A 297 -37.37 41.96 -36.99
CA GLY A 297 -36.98 43.26 -37.57
C GLY A 297 -35.74 43.23 -38.48
N GLY A 298 -35.71 44.09 -39.51
CA GLY A 298 -34.62 44.20 -40.49
C GLY A 298 -33.33 44.85 -39.96
N GLU A 299 -32.35 45.08 -40.86
CA GLU A 299 -30.96 45.55 -40.58
C GLU A 299 -30.84 46.74 -39.61
N GLU A 300 -31.82 47.64 -39.57
CA GLU A 300 -31.82 48.82 -38.69
C GLU A 300 -32.01 48.45 -37.20
N THR A 301 -32.75 47.38 -36.92
CA THR A 301 -33.03 46.87 -35.57
C THR A 301 -31.79 46.21 -34.94
N GLN A 302 -30.96 45.54 -35.75
CA GLN A 302 -29.67 44.98 -35.28
C GLN A 302 -28.67 46.07 -34.87
N LYS A 303 -28.66 47.21 -35.57
CA LYS A 303 -27.77 48.34 -35.26
C LYS A 303 -28.12 48.96 -33.90
N ASN A 304 -29.41 49.04 -33.60
CA ASN A 304 -29.91 49.51 -32.30
C ASN A 304 -29.60 48.51 -31.17
N MET A 305 -29.60 47.20 -31.46
CA MET A 305 -29.15 46.17 -30.51
C MET A 305 -27.65 46.29 -30.18
N TRP A 306 -26.78 46.50 -31.17
CA TRP A 306 -25.35 46.72 -30.93
C TRP A 306 -25.07 48.01 -30.14
N ASN A 307 -25.85 49.06 -30.40
CA ASN A 307 -25.78 50.30 -29.64
C ASN A 307 -26.28 50.13 -28.20
N TRP A 308 -27.37 49.39 -27.99
CA TRP A 308 -27.91 49.09 -26.67
C TRP A 308 -26.97 48.17 -25.87
N MET A 309 -26.48 47.07 -26.46
CA MET A 309 -25.43 46.22 -25.85
C MET A 309 -24.15 47.02 -25.57
N GLY A 310 -23.79 47.94 -26.46
CA GLY A 310 -22.69 48.87 -26.26
C GLY A 310 -22.91 49.81 -25.06
N ALA A 311 -24.12 50.34 -24.91
CA ALA A 311 -24.52 51.20 -23.79
C ALA A 311 -24.56 50.44 -22.45
N VAL A 312 -25.13 49.24 -22.44
CA VAL A 312 -25.16 48.32 -21.29
C VAL A 312 -23.73 47.94 -20.87
N ASN A 313 -22.88 47.52 -21.80
CA ASN A 313 -21.48 47.20 -21.51
C ASN A 313 -20.69 48.43 -21.02
N LYS A 314 -20.97 49.63 -21.56
CA LYS A 314 -20.36 50.88 -21.10
C LYS A 314 -20.79 51.25 -19.67
N TYR A 315 -22.07 51.07 -19.32
CA TYR A 315 -22.60 51.32 -17.98
C TYR A 315 -21.99 50.36 -16.95
N HIS A 316 -21.95 49.06 -17.23
CA HIS A 316 -21.36 48.03 -16.36
C HIS A 316 -19.83 48.13 -16.21
N ARG A 317 -19.12 48.70 -17.21
CA ARG A 317 -17.70 49.03 -17.11
C ARG A 317 -17.44 50.27 -16.23
N GLY A 318 -18.34 51.25 -16.28
CA GLY A 318 -18.22 52.51 -15.52
C GLY A 318 -18.59 52.35 -14.04
N ALA A 319 -19.51 51.44 -13.71
CA ALA A 319 -20.01 51.27 -12.36
C ALA A 319 -19.20 50.22 -11.58
N ASN A 320 -18.05 50.63 -11.05
CA ASN A 320 -17.13 49.79 -10.28
C ASN A 320 -17.32 50.00 -8.76
N ILE A 321 -18.53 49.73 -8.27
CA ILE A 321 -18.84 49.87 -6.84
C ILE A 321 -18.31 48.62 -6.11
N ARG A 322 -17.48 48.84 -5.08
CA ARG A 322 -16.90 47.78 -4.25
C ARG A 322 -17.33 47.97 -2.81
N MET A 323 -17.78 46.90 -2.16
CA MET A 323 -18.08 46.88 -0.73
C MET A 323 -17.30 45.71 -0.11
N ASN A 324 -16.42 46.02 0.85
CA ASN A 324 -15.53 45.04 1.51
C ASN A 324 -14.78 44.09 0.55
N GLY A 325 -14.19 44.63 -0.52
CA GLY A 325 -13.40 43.86 -1.49
C GLY A 325 -14.21 43.03 -2.50
N THR A 326 -15.53 42.98 -2.35
CA THR A 326 -16.44 42.29 -3.27
C THR A 326 -17.05 43.30 -4.25
N LYS A 327 -17.05 42.99 -5.55
CA LYS A 327 -17.66 43.85 -6.58
C LYS A 327 -19.19 43.78 -6.42
N VAL A 328 -19.82 44.92 -6.16
CA VAL A 328 -21.27 45.05 -6.13
C VAL A 328 -21.71 45.56 -7.51
N SER A 329 -22.43 44.73 -8.26
CA SER A 329 -22.95 45.12 -9.58
C SER A 329 -24.00 46.22 -9.42
N HIS A 330 -23.73 47.40 -10.00
CA HIS A 330 -24.68 48.50 -10.04
C HIS A 330 -25.58 48.32 -11.27
N LEU A 331 -26.86 48.06 -11.02
CA LEU A 331 -27.82 47.68 -12.04
C LEU A 331 -28.35 48.89 -12.81
N MET A 332 -28.72 48.68 -14.07
CA MET A 332 -29.51 49.65 -14.85
C MET A 332 -30.99 49.56 -14.41
N PRO A 333 -31.79 50.65 -14.49
CA PRO A 333 -33.23 50.56 -14.27
C PRO A 333 -33.87 49.48 -15.17
N GLY A 334 -34.59 48.52 -14.58
CA GLY A 334 -35.18 47.35 -15.29
C GLY A 334 -34.34 46.07 -15.25
N GLU A 335 -33.11 46.11 -14.69
CA GLU A 335 -32.31 44.92 -14.37
C GLU A 335 -32.58 44.47 -12.93
N SER A 336 -32.79 43.17 -12.72
CA SER A 336 -32.88 42.57 -11.40
C SER A 336 -31.64 41.73 -11.10
N LEU A 337 -31.16 41.81 -9.86
CA LEU A 337 -30.06 40.99 -9.38
C LEU A 337 -30.63 39.77 -8.67
N ASN A 338 -30.47 38.61 -9.30
CA ASN A 338 -30.80 37.34 -8.67
C ASN A 338 -29.54 36.76 -8.03
N LEU A 339 -29.50 36.76 -6.69
CA LEU A 339 -28.44 36.11 -5.93
C LEU A 339 -28.74 34.62 -5.87
N GLN A 340 -28.18 33.85 -6.81
CA GLN A 340 -28.27 32.40 -6.78
C GLN A 340 -27.49 31.90 -5.55
N ARG A 341 -28.22 31.59 -4.47
CA ARG A 341 -27.63 30.91 -3.32
C ARG A 341 -27.31 29.49 -3.79
N PRO A 342 -26.05 29.03 -3.72
CA PRO A 342 -25.74 27.64 -4.01
C PRO A 342 -26.56 26.79 -3.05
N SER A 343 -27.58 26.08 -3.54
CA SER A 343 -28.37 25.20 -2.67
C SER A 343 -27.50 24.00 -2.30
N ASN A 344 -27.27 23.84 -1.01
CA ASN A 344 -26.63 22.71 -0.33
C ASN A 344 -25.34 22.17 -0.99
N ALA A 345 -24.20 22.73 -0.56
CA ALA A 345 -22.87 22.28 -1.00
C ALA A 345 -22.55 20.81 -0.66
N ASP A 346 -23.22 20.20 0.34
CA ASP A 346 -22.96 18.84 0.83
C ASP A 346 -24.14 17.87 0.64
N ASN A 347 -24.70 17.80 -0.58
CA ASN A 347 -25.73 16.82 -0.97
C ASN A 347 -25.19 15.37 -0.99
N GLY A 348 -24.83 14.81 0.17
CA GLY A 348 -24.36 13.42 0.30
C GLY A 348 -22.97 13.16 -0.31
N TYR A 349 -22.22 14.21 -0.63
CA TYR A 349 -20.89 14.08 -1.22
C TYR A 349 -19.93 13.36 -0.28
N SER A 350 -19.89 13.78 0.99
CA SER A 350 -19.07 13.18 2.05
C SER A 350 -19.37 11.68 2.23
N GLN A 351 -20.64 11.28 2.16
CA GLN A 351 -21.06 9.88 2.25
C GLN A 351 -20.61 9.05 1.05
N LEU A 352 -20.77 9.60 -0.17
CA LEU A 352 -20.30 8.95 -1.40
C LEU A 352 -18.77 8.81 -1.40
N GLU A 353 -18.04 9.88 -1.07
CA GLU A 353 -16.58 9.88 -0.95
C GLU A 353 -16.12 8.83 0.06
N MET A 354 -16.74 8.77 1.24
CA MET A 354 -16.43 7.77 2.25
C MET A 354 -16.67 6.34 1.74
N SER A 355 -17.77 6.09 1.00
CA SER A 355 -18.05 4.77 0.42
C SER A 355 -16.98 4.33 -0.59
N ILE A 356 -16.45 5.27 -1.39
CA ILE A 356 -15.37 5.02 -2.33
C ILE A 356 -14.07 4.73 -1.57
N LEU A 357 -13.78 5.48 -0.51
CA LEU A 357 -12.60 5.27 0.33
C LEU A 357 -12.63 3.92 1.04
N GLN A 358 -13.80 3.44 1.48
CA GLN A 358 -13.98 2.11 2.05
C GLN A 358 -13.72 1.00 1.00
N TYR A 359 -14.20 1.17 -0.23
CA TYR A 359 -13.90 0.26 -1.32
C TYR A 359 -12.38 0.19 -1.60
N ILE A 360 -11.75 1.37 -1.65
CA ILE A 360 -10.30 1.48 -1.85
C ILE A 360 -9.52 0.83 -0.70
N SER A 361 -9.90 1.09 0.55
CA SER A 361 -9.21 0.56 1.73
C SER A 361 -9.28 -0.96 1.79
N SER A 362 -10.45 -1.53 1.45
CA SER A 362 -10.65 -2.97 1.33
C SER A 362 -9.73 -3.60 0.27
N GLY A 363 -9.53 -2.95 -0.88
CA GLY A 363 -8.65 -3.45 -1.93
C GLY A 363 -7.15 -3.38 -1.59
N ILE A 364 -6.73 -2.42 -0.77
CA ILE A 364 -5.32 -2.24 -0.36
C ILE A 364 -4.97 -3.05 0.90
N GLY A 365 -5.98 -3.63 1.57
CA GLY A 365 -5.79 -4.41 2.80
C GLY A 365 -5.56 -3.56 4.05
N VAL A 366 -6.19 -2.38 4.11
CA VAL A 366 -6.10 -1.47 5.27
C VAL A 366 -7.49 -1.00 5.70
N SER A 367 -7.63 -0.64 6.98
CA SER A 367 -8.87 -0.01 7.45
C SER A 367 -9.01 1.39 6.86
N VAL A 368 -10.26 1.85 6.71
CA VAL A 368 -10.53 3.19 6.18
C VAL A 368 -9.97 4.27 7.12
N GLU A 369 -10.06 4.07 8.43
CA GLU A 369 -9.54 4.99 9.44
C GLU A 369 -8.03 5.17 9.33
N GLN A 370 -7.29 4.08 9.06
CA GLN A 370 -5.85 4.15 8.81
C GLN A 370 -5.54 4.88 7.51
N LEU A 371 -6.26 4.57 6.43
CA LEU A 371 -6.02 5.16 5.10
C LEU A 371 -6.29 6.66 5.10
N THR A 372 -7.35 7.11 5.78
CA THR A 372 -7.74 8.52 5.82
C THR A 372 -7.18 9.27 7.03
N HIS A 373 -6.55 8.57 7.97
CA HIS A 373 -6.15 9.09 9.28
C HIS A 373 -7.31 9.75 10.05
N ASN A 374 -8.53 9.27 9.86
CA ASN A 374 -9.73 9.84 10.47
C ASN A 374 -10.38 8.81 11.41
N PHE A 375 -10.31 9.09 12.72
CA PHE A 375 -10.89 8.27 13.78
C PHE A 375 -12.08 8.94 14.48
N GLN A 376 -12.60 10.05 13.94
CA GLN A 376 -13.63 10.87 14.60
C GLN A 376 -14.89 10.07 14.98
N ASN A 377 -15.26 9.06 14.20
CA ASN A 377 -16.44 8.23 14.42
C ASN A 377 -16.13 6.87 15.05
N SER A 378 -14.91 6.66 15.55
CA SER A 378 -14.47 5.37 16.10
C SER A 378 -14.32 5.47 17.62
N ASN A 379 -14.90 4.51 18.34
CA ASN A 379 -14.59 4.30 19.76
C ASN A 379 -13.34 3.43 19.93
N TYR A 380 -12.79 3.36 21.16
CA TYR A 380 -11.59 2.59 21.48
C TYR A 380 -11.62 1.15 20.92
N SER A 381 -12.68 0.40 21.18
CA SER A 381 -12.81 -1.00 20.74
C SER A 381 -12.83 -1.13 19.21
N SER A 382 -13.56 -0.26 18.52
CA SER A 382 -13.64 -0.26 17.06
C SER A 382 -12.32 0.15 16.40
N ALA A 383 -11.64 1.18 16.92
CA ALA A 383 -10.32 1.59 16.44
C ALA A 383 -9.29 0.48 16.67
N ARG A 384 -9.34 -0.18 17.83
CA ARG A 384 -8.49 -1.34 18.14
C ARG A 384 -8.73 -2.50 17.18
N ALA A 385 -9.99 -2.83 16.91
CA ALA A 385 -10.33 -3.89 15.95
C ALA A 385 -9.79 -3.57 14.54
N ALA A 386 -10.02 -2.35 14.04
CA ALA A 386 -9.59 -1.91 12.71
C ALA A 386 -8.06 -1.91 12.54
N LEU A 387 -7.33 -1.41 13.55
CA LEU A 387 -5.86 -1.44 13.56
C LEU A 387 -5.31 -2.87 13.63
N ASN A 388 -5.96 -3.76 14.39
CA ASN A 388 -5.54 -5.16 14.52
C ASN A 388 -5.78 -5.98 13.25
N GLU A 389 -6.89 -5.74 12.56
CA GLU A 389 -7.17 -6.39 11.28
C GLU A 389 -6.12 -6.02 10.24
N SER A 390 -5.85 -4.73 10.10
CA SER A 390 -4.79 -4.22 9.20
C SER A 390 -3.41 -4.74 9.61
N TRP A 391 -3.14 -4.83 10.91
CA TRP A 391 -1.91 -5.44 11.42
C TRP A 391 -1.72 -6.89 10.96
N ARG A 392 -2.79 -7.70 10.99
CA ARG A 392 -2.73 -9.09 10.51
C ARG A 392 -2.40 -9.15 9.03
N TYR A 393 -2.95 -8.24 8.23
CA TYR A 393 -2.61 -8.10 6.82
C TYR A 393 -1.10 -7.79 6.64
N PHE A 394 -0.59 -6.77 7.34
CA PHE A 394 0.84 -6.43 7.28
C PHE A 394 1.76 -7.56 7.73
N MET A 395 1.35 -8.40 8.70
CA MET A 395 2.14 -9.57 9.12
C MET A 395 2.21 -10.64 8.04
N GLY A 396 1.16 -10.80 7.23
CA GLY A 396 1.17 -11.66 6.06
C GLY A 396 2.25 -11.22 5.06
N ASP A 397 2.19 -9.95 4.63
CA ASP A 397 3.16 -9.39 3.69
C ASP A 397 4.58 -9.35 4.27
N ARG A 398 4.73 -9.11 5.58
CA ARG A 398 6.01 -9.22 6.27
C ARG A 398 6.59 -10.62 6.15
N LYS A 399 5.79 -11.67 6.30
CA LYS A 399 6.30 -13.05 6.23
C LYS A 399 6.55 -13.50 4.79
N PHE A 400 5.63 -13.21 3.87
CA PHE A 400 5.68 -13.73 2.51
C PHE A 400 6.54 -12.89 1.57
N ILE A 401 6.67 -11.58 1.80
CA ILE A 401 7.42 -10.69 0.91
C ILE A 401 8.70 -10.21 1.59
N ALA A 402 8.59 -9.40 2.66
CA ALA A 402 9.76 -8.78 3.30
C ALA A 402 10.73 -9.83 3.82
N SER A 403 10.25 -10.76 4.65
CA SER A 403 11.06 -11.83 5.26
C SER A 403 11.66 -12.75 4.22
N ARG A 404 10.94 -13.11 3.15
CA ARG A 404 11.52 -13.95 2.08
C ARG A 404 12.64 -13.22 1.37
N PHE A 405 12.45 -11.95 1.01
CA PHE A 405 13.49 -11.14 0.38
C PHE A 405 14.71 -10.99 1.29
N ALA A 406 14.47 -10.61 2.54
CA ALA A 406 15.47 -10.46 3.60
C ALA A 406 16.28 -11.75 3.83
N THR A 407 15.60 -12.90 4.00
CA THR A 407 16.26 -14.20 4.19
C THR A 407 17.09 -14.61 2.98
N ARG A 408 16.69 -14.25 1.73
CA ARG A 408 17.51 -14.51 0.54
C ARG A 408 18.82 -13.72 0.57
N ILE A 409 18.77 -12.44 0.96
CA ILE A 409 19.96 -11.60 1.13
C ILE A 409 20.83 -12.13 2.27
N PHE A 410 20.25 -12.40 3.43
CA PHE A 410 20.95 -12.96 4.58
C PHE A 410 21.66 -14.29 4.23
N SER A 411 21.00 -15.18 3.47
CA SER A 411 21.60 -16.44 3.04
C SER A 411 22.85 -16.23 2.18
N LEU A 412 22.84 -15.21 1.31
CA LEU A 412 23.97 -14.89 0.43
C LEU A 412 25.15 -14.35 1.21
N TRP A 413 24.87 -13.53 2.22
CA TRP A 413 25.87 -13.02 3.16
C TRP A 413 26.42 -14.14 4.05
N LEU A 414 25.56 -14.96 4.65
CA LEU A 414 25.97 -16.04 5.55
C LEU A 414 26.88 -17.05 4.84
N GLU A 415 26.58 -17.37 3.58
CA GLU A 415 27.46 -18.18 2.74
C GLU A 415 28.88 -17.59 2.65
N GLU A 416 28.98 -16.28 2.38
CA GLU A 416 30.26 -15.59 2.27
C GLU A 416 30.96 -15.45 3.63
N ALA A 417 30.21 -15.14 4.70
CA ALA A 417 30.73 -14.97 6.05
C ALA A 417 31.32 -16.28 6.59
N VAL A 418 30.68 -17.41 6.29
CA VAL A 418 31.20 -18.75 6.58
C VAL A 418 32.43 -19.04 5.71
N ALA A 419 32.39 -18.73 4.42
CA ALA A 419 33.53 -18.96 3.52
C ALA A 419 34.78 -18.14 3.90
N LYS A 420 34.59 -16.92 4.44
CA LYS A 420 35.66 -16.05 4.94
C LYS A 420 36.13 -16.40 6.37
N GLY A 421 35.41 -17.26 7.07
CA GLY A 421 35.73 -17.64 8.45
C GLY A 421 35.40 -16.57 9.50
N VAL A 422 34.59 -15.56 9.14
CA VAL A 422 34.02 -14.59 10.10
C VAL A 422 33.00 -15.31 10.98
N VAL A 423 32.11 -16.08 10.36
CA VAL A 423 31.19 -16.99 11.07
C VAL A 423 31.79 -18.39 11.06
N ARG A 424 32.12 -18.90 12.25
CA ARG A 424 32.71 -20.23 12.42
C ARG A 424 31.64 -21.21 12.86
N LEU A 425 31.13 -22.00 11.93
CA LEU A 425 30.16 -23.04 12.24
C LEU A 425 30.79 -24.16 13.10
N PRO A 426 30.04 -24.78 14.02
CA PRO A 426 30.49 -25.95 14.77
C PRO A 426 31.00 -27.08 13.86
N LYS A 427 32.00 -27.82 14.35
CA LYS A 427 32.71 -28.86 13.59
C LYS A 427 31.74 -29.86 12.96
N GLY A 428 32.00 -30.22 11.70
CA GLY A 428 31.16 -31.15 10.94
C GLY A 428 29.97 -30.51 10.23
N THR A 429 29.69 -29.22 10.45
CA THR A 429 28.61 -28.52 9.74
C THR A 429 29.07 -28.02 8.38
N ASN A 430 28.48 -28.57 7.31
CA ASN A 430 28.67 -28.06 5.95
C ASN A 430 27.53 -27.09 5.55
N PHE A 431 27.87 -25.88 5.14
CA PHE A 431 26.89 -24.85 4.80
C PHE A 431 25.89 -25.31 3.71
N TRP A 432 26.36 -25.92 2.64
CA TRP A 432 25.51 -26.28 1.50
C TRP A 432 24.60 -27.46 1.79
N GLN A 433 25.09 -28.46 2.54
CA GLN A 433 24.26 -29.58 2.98
C GLN A 433 23.20 -29.15 3.98
N ALA A 434 23.51 -28.16 4.83
CA ALA A 434 22.63 -27.68 5.89
C ALA A 434 21.99 -26.31 5.61
N ARG A 435 22.01 -25.84 4.36
CA ARG A 435 21.66 -24.45 3.99
C ARG A 435 20.30 -24.04 4.53
N SER A 436 19.28 -24.88 4.35
CA SER A 436 17.91 -24.59 4.81
C SER A 436 17.80 -24.51 6.33
N ALA A 437 18.55 -25.34 7.05
CA ALA A 437 18.58 -25.33 8.51
C ALA A 437 19.35 -24.13 9.06
N LEU A 438 20.45 -23.73 8.41
CA LEU A 438 21.29 -22.59 8.79
C LEU A 438 20.66 -21.24 8.44
N CYS A 439 20.05 -21.12 7.26
CA CYS A 439 19.47 -19.85 6.79
C CYS A 439 18.07 -19.58 7.36
N ARG A 440 17.58 -20.43 8.28
CA ARG A 440 16.31 -20.20 8.96
C ARG A 440 16.46 -19.03 9.93
N CYS A 441 15.65 -18.01 9.72
CA CYS A 441 15.56 -16.84 10.59
C CYS A 441 14.13 -16.29 10.57
N ASP A 442 13.84 -15.52 11.61
CA ASP A 442 12.70 -14.63 11.65
C ASP A 442 13.20 -13.17 11.62
N TRP A 443 12.29 -12.25 11.30
CA TRP A 443 12.62 -10.84 11.17
C TRP A 443 11.68 -10.01 12.02
N ILE A 444 12.27 -9.15 12.85
CA ILE A 444 11.56 -8.20 13.68
C ILE A 444 11.49 -6.89 12.89
N GLY A 445 10.28 -6.48 12.53
CA GLY A 445 10.04 -5.21 11.85
C GLY A 445 9.38 -4.22 12.81
N SER A 446 8.53 -3.36 12.27
CA SER A 446 7.70 -2.44 13.06
C SER A 446 6.98 -3.16 14.20
N GLY A 447 6.80 -2.46 15.32
CA GLY A 447 5.93 -2.91 16.40
C GLY A 447 4.45 -2.63 16.08
N ARG A 448 3.56 -3.34 16.77
CA ARG A 448 2.13 -3.06 16.77
C ARG A 448 1.89 -1.76 17.52
N LEU A 449 1.09 -0.87 16.93
CA LEU A 449 0.68 0.36 17.58
C LEU A 449 -0.18 0.03 18.81
N SER A 450 0.21 0.57 19.97
CA SER A 450 -0.58 0.49 21.18
C SER A 450 -1.54 1.68 21.26
N ILE A 451 -2.82 1.40 21.52
CA ILE A 451 -3.84 2.45 21.67
C ILE A 451 -3.95 2.86 23.14
N ASP A 452 -4.03 1.88 24.03
CA ASP A 452 -3.95 2.06 25.47
C ASP A 452 -2.73 1.27 25.98
N GLY A 453 -1.64 1.99 26.21
CA GLY A 453 -0.38 1.42 26.65
C GLY A 453 -0.50 0.58 27.92
N ILE A 454 -1.42 0.92 28.81
CA ILE A 454 -1.53 0.26 30.12
C ILE A 454 -2.29 -1.05 29.97
N LYS A 455 -3.44 -1.03 29.28
CA LYS A 455 -4.22 -2.26 29.02
C LYS A 455 -3.39 -3.28 28.24
N GLU A 456 -2.63 -2.84 27.24
CA GLU A 456 -1.82 -3.73 26.40
C GLU A 456 -0.56 -4.28 27.11
N VAL A 457 0.08 -3.47 27.96
CA VAL A 457 1.19 -3.97 28.81
C VAL A 457 0.68 -4.96 29.85
N LYS A 458 -0.46 -4.69 30.51
CA LYS A 458 -1.09 -5.64 31.44
C LYS A 458 -1.44 -6.96 30.76
N GLU A 459 -2.01 -6.91 29.55
CA GLU A 459 -2.28 -8.10 28.73
C GLU A 459 -1.00 -8.90 28.47
N SER A 460 0.09 -8.22 28.09
CA SER A 460 1.39 -8.86 27.82
C SER A 460 2.00 -9.51 29.06
N ILE A 461 1.94 -8.85 30.23
CA ILE A 461 2.40 -9.40 31.51
C ILE A 461 1.60 -10.65 31.86
N LEU A 462 0.26 -10.57 31.81
CA LEU A 462 -0.61 -11.69 32.14
C LEU A 462 -0.38 -12.89 31.23
N LEU A 463 -0.12 -12.67 29.93
CA LEU A 463 0.22 -13.73 28.97
C LEU A 463 1.54 -14.42 29.31
N ILE A 464 2.55 -13.67 29.77
CA ILE A 464 3.85 -14.23 30.18
C ILE A 464 3.70 -14.98 31.50
N GLU A 465 3.07 -14.38 32.51
CA GLU A 465 2.90 -14.99 33.83
C GLU A 465 2.00 -16.24 33.80
N SER A 466 0.98 -16.25 32.93
CA SER A 466 0.13 -17.43 32.70
C SER A 466 0.79 -18.53 31.86
N GLY A 467 1.98 -18.28 31.30
CA GLY A 467 2.70 -19.24 30.44
C GLY A 467 2.10 -19.40 29.03
N LEU A 468 1.21 -18.50 28.61
CA LEU A 468 0.63 -18.50 27.25
C LEU A 468 1.53 -17.80 26.22
N SER A 469 2.51 -17.02 26.69
CA SER A 469 3.50 -16.34 25.84
C SER A 469 4.90 -16.32 26.46
N THR A 470 5.83 -15.65 25.79
CA THR A 470 7.25 -15.54 26.14
C THR A 470 7.71 -14.10 25.90
N TYR A 471 8.74 -13.65 26.62
CA TYR A 471 9.34 -12.33 26.41
C TYR A 471 9.72 -12.07 24.95
N GLN A 472 10.29 -13.06 24.25
CA GLN A 472 10.63 -12.95 22.84
C GLN A 472 9.43 -12.62 21.95
N LYS A 473 8.27 -13.26 22.18
CA LYS A 473 7.05 -13.02 21.40
C LYS A 473 6.45 -11.66 21.71
N GLU A 474 6.36 -11.28 22.99
CA GLU A 474 5.74 -10.01 23.38
C GLU A 474 6.61 -8.80 23.03
N LEU A 475 7.93 -8.87 23.23
CA LEU A 475 8.85 -7.80 22.82
C LEU A 475 8.93 -7.68 21.29
N ALA A 476 8.89 -8.79 20.54
CA ALA A 476 8.84 -8.71 19.09
C ALA A 476 7.55 -8.06 18.56
N LYS A 477 6.42 -8.15 19.29
CA LYS A 477 5.21 -7.37 18.96
C LYS A 477 5.43 -5.87 19.15
N MET A 478 6.32 -5.47 20.05
CA MET A 478 6.73 -4.08 20.25
C MET A 478 7.83 -3.64 19.29
N GLY A 479 8.34 -4.55 18.45
CA GLY A 479 9.45 -4.30 17.52
C GLY A 479 10.83 -4.45 18.14
N GLU A 480 10.92 -5.04 19.33
CA GLU A 480 12.16 -5.18 20.10
C GLU A 480 12.67 -6.63 20.15
N ASP A 481 13.99 -6.78 20.28
CA ASP A 481 14.60 -8.09 20.54
C ASP A 481 14.84 -8.29 22.03
N TYR A 482 14.48 -9.47 22.54
CA TYR A 482 14.53 -9.74 23.98
C TYR A 482 15.95 -9.82 24.54
N ILE A 483 16.93 -10.26 23.76
CA ILE A 483 18.33 -10.40 24.22
C ILE A 483 18.88 -9.01 24.48
N GLU A 484 18.72 -8.10 23.52
CA GLU A 484 19.18 -6.72 23.68
C GLU A 484 18.47 -5.99 24.82
N VAL A 485 17.15 -6.17 24.96
CA VAL A 485 16.40 -5.58 26.09
C VAL A 485 16.94 -6.08 27.42
N PHE A 486 17.21 -7.38 27.56
CA PHE A 486 17.71 -7.97 28.81
C PHE A 486 19.16 -7.55 29.09
N GLU A 487 20.02 -7.52 28.08
CA GLU A 487 21.40 -7.04 28.23
C GLU A 487 21.46 -5.56 28.64
N GLN A 488 20.61 -4.73 28.03
CA GLN A 488 20.49 -3.32 28.37
C GLN A 488 19.96 -3.14 29.79
N GLN A 489 18.90 -3.87 30.18
CA GLN A 489 18.37 -3.85 31.54
C GLN A 489 19.43 -4.24 32.58
N MET A 490 20.21 -5.30 32.32
CA MET A 490 21.29 -5.73 33.21
C MET A 490 22.38 -4.65 33.35
N ARG A 491 22.73 -3.97 32.26
CA ARG A 491 23.70 -2.86 32.28
C ARG A 491 23.16 -1.67 33.07
N GLU A 492 21.92 -1.28 32.82
CA GLU A 492 21.26 -0.16 33.50
C GLU A 492 21.10 -0.43 35.00
N MET A 493 20.73 -1.65 35.39
CA MET A 493 20.63 -2.04 36.80
C MET A 493 21.95 -1.87 37.53
N LYS A 494 23.07 -2.33 36.96
CA LYS A 494 24.41 -2.14 37.55
C LYS A 494 24.74 -0.66 37.72
N ILE A 495 24.51 0.15 36.67
CA ILE A 495 24.77 1.60 36.71
C ILE A 495 23.88 2.30 37.76
N ARG A 496 22.62 1.89 37.90
CA ARG A 496 21.71 2.43 38.91
C ARG A 496 22.19 2.12 40.32
N GLU A 497 22.61 0.88 40.57
CA GLU A 497 23.17 0.46 41.86
C GLU A 497 24.46 1.25 42.18
N GLU A 498 25.36 1.41 41.21
CA GLU A 498 26.58 2.22 41.34
C GLU A 498 26.28 3.71 41.64
N LYS A 499 25.22 4.26 41.05
CA LYS A 499 24.80 5.66 41.24
C LYS A 499 23.82 5.88 42.40
N GLY A 500 23.49 4.83 43.16
CA GLY A 500 22.53 4.91 44.27
C GLY A 500 21.08 5.22 43.85
N LEU A 501 20.72 4.93 42.60
CA LEU A 501 19.35 5.11 42.09
C LEU A 501 18.47 3.92 42.47
N PRO A 502 17.18 4.13 42.79
CA PRO A 502 16.27 3.04 43.14
C PRO A 502 16.11 2.06 41.98
N ARG A 503 15.78 0.79 42.26
CA ARG A 503 15.47 -0.19 41.21
C ARG A 503 14.20 0.23 40.44
N PRO A 504 14.10 -0.04 39.14
CA PRO A 504 12.85 0.16 38.40
C PRO A 504 11.77 -0.74 39.02
N SER A 505 10.67 -0.16 39.50
CA SER A 505 9.53 -0.90 40.06
C SER A 505 8.39 -0.92 39.04
N TRP A 506 8.22 -2.04 38.34
CA TRP A 506 7.05 -2.27 37.48
C TRP A 506 5.80 -2.64 38.28
N LEU A 507 5.97 -3.13 39.52
CA LEU A 507 4.90 -3.50 40.46
C LEU A 507 4.04 -2.32 40.95
N GLN A 508 4.39 -1.08 40.58
CA GLN A 508 3.59 0.12 40.90
C GLN A 508 2.72 0.60 39.74
N ALA A 509 2.66 -0.13 38.61
CA ALA A 509 1.85 0.27 37.46
C ALA A 509 0.36 0.54 37.81
N GLU A 510 -0.21 -0.23 38.74
CA GLU A 510 -1.57 0.00 39.25
C GLU A 510 -1.72 1.29 40.07
N GLN A 511 -0.65 1.75 40.74
CA GLN A 511 -0.66 2.98 41.52
C GLN A 511 -0.58 4.22 40.62
N PHE A 512 0.04 4.10 39.44
CA PHE A 512 0.23 5.21 38.52
C PHE A 512 -0.96 5.44 37.57
N ALA A 513 -1.87 4.46 37.40
CA ALA A 513 -3.05 4.60 36.55
C ALA A 513 -4.23 3.69 36.96
N PRO A 514 -5.15 4.19 37.80
CA PRO A 514 -6.41 3.48 38.07
C PRO A 514 -7.28 3.42 36.82
N GLU A 515 -7.98 2.29 36.61
CA GLU A 515 -8.85 2.09 35.45
C GLU A 515 -9.96 3.16 35.38
N GLN A 516 -9.96 3.95 34.31
CA GLN A 516 -11.10 4.81 33.96
C GLN A 516 -12.03 4.04 33.01
N PRO A 517 -13.37 4.07 33.22
CA PRO A 517 -14.32 3.47 32.30
C PRO A 517 -14.29 4.17 30.93
N ASP A 518 -14.39 3.40 29.85
CA ASP A 518 -14.37 3.92 28.48
C ASP A 518 -15.56 4.86 28.26
N GLU A 519 -15.31 6.13 27.87
CA GLU A 519 -16.38 7.08 27.51
C GLU A 519 -17.09 6.62 26.23
N PRO A 520 -18.44 6.58 26.20
CA PRO A 520 -19.18 6.27 24.99
C PRO A 520 -18.97 7.36 23.94
N ALA A 521 -18.86 6.95 22.67
CA ALA A 521 -18.76 7.88 21.54
C ALA A 521 -19.91 8.89 21.57
N ASN A 522 -19.58 10.18 21.47
CA ASN A 522 -20.52 11.28 21.49
C ASN A 522 -21.42 11.24 20.24
N ASN A 523 -22.51 10.47 20.30
CA ASN A 523 -23.53 10.50 19.27
C ASN A 523 -24.20 11.87 19.29
N GLY A 524 -23.97 12.66 18.24
CA GLY A 524 -24.54 13.99 18.06
C GLY A 524 -26.03 14.04 18.42
N SER A 525 -26.37 15.01 19.26
CA SER A 525 -27.69 15.55 19.59
C SER A 525 -28.90 14.76 19.06
N LYS A 526 -29.53 13.97 19.93
CA LYS A 526 -30.96 13.66 19.78
C LYS A 526 -31.72 14.98 19.93
N ASN A 527 -32.34 15.45 18.85
CA ASN A 527 -33.41 16.43 18.92
C ASN A 527 -34.57 15.80 19.69
N GLU A 528 -34.75 16.19 20.95
CA GLU A 528 -36.01 15.96 21.65
C GLU A 528 -37.09 16.87 21.05
N PRO A 529 -38.28 16.36 20.68
CA PRO A 529 -39.39 17.22 20.31
C PRO A 529 -39.92 17.87 21.59
N ASN A 530 -39.76 19.19 21.67
CA ASN A 530 -40.26 20.01 22.75
C ASN A 530 -41.80 20.06 22.68
N ASN A 531 -42.46 19.11 23.35
CA ASN A 531 -43.89 19.14 23.61
C ASN A 531 -44.14 20.04 24.84
N GLN A 532 -44.56 21.28 24.61
CA GLN A 532 -45.26 22.06 25.62
C GLN A 532 -46.68 22.39 25.15
N PRO A 533 -47.69 22.25 26.02
CA PRO A 533 -49.08 22.48 25.65
C PRO A 533 -49.44 23.97 25.72
N VAL A 534 -50.13 24.46 24.69
CA VAL A 534 -51.15 25.51 24.79
C VAL A 534 -52.34 25.08 23.95
#